data_AF-A0A0L7LDW7-F1
#
_entry.id   AF-A0A0L7LDW7-F1
#
_cell.length_a   1.000
_cell.length_b   1.000
_cell.length_c   1.000
_cell.angle_alpha   90.00
_cell.angle_beta   90.00
_cell.angle_gamma   90.00
#
_symmetry.space_group_name_H-M   'P 1'
#
loop_
_entity.id
_entity.type
_entity.pdbx_description
1 polymer ?
#
loop_
_entity_poly.entity_id
_entity_poly.type
_entity_poly.pdbx_seq_one_letter_code
_entity_poly.pdbx_strand_id
1 'polypeptide(L)'
;VAVVAVTFVHQANGATLGLEDIALMKANWTSCDITTTPVLSCHDCKTRLVCKAIGGLMVSCFNPYRPYCVNGVCSPLPSAECAED
;
A
#
# COMPACT_ATOMS: atom_id res chain seq x y z
N VAL A 1 37.85 26.80 -11.53
CA VAL A 1 36.85 26.18 -12.44
C VAL A 1 36.86 24.69 -12.20
N ALA A 2 35.82 24.16 -11.55
CA ALA A 2 35.58 22.73 -11.43
C ALA A 2 34.06 22.53 -11.46
N VAL A 3 33.56 22.09 -12.61
CA VAL A 3 32.18 21.64 -12.81
C VAL A 3 32.09 20.21 -12.31
N VAL A 4 31.48 20.00 -11.14
CA VAL A 4 31.19 18.65 -10.65
C VAL A 4 29.71 18.36 -10.87
N ALA A 5 29.49 17.28 -11.62
CA ALA A 5 28.24 16.82 -12.20
C ALA A 5 27.02 16.92 -11.29
N VAL A 6 25.98 17.61 -11.78
CA VAL A 6 24.61 17.49 -11.27
C VAL A 6 24.09 16.12 -11.72
N THR A 7 24.14 15.11 -10.85
CA THR A 7 23.36 13.89 -11.06
C THR A 7 21.88 14.23 -10.90
N PHE A 8 21.20 14.53 -12.00
CA PHE A 8 19.75 14.61 -12.04
C PHE A 8 19.18 13.20 -11.86
N VAL A 9 18.97 12.80 -10.62
CA VAL A 9 18.16 11.63 -10.28
C VAL A 9 16.69 12.02 -10.49
N HIS A 10 16.13 11.64 -11.64
CA HIS A 10 14.68 11.49 -11.78
C HIS A 10 14.27 10.21 -11.05
N GLN A 11 14.01 10.32 -9.74
CA GLN A 11 13.29 9.29 -8.98
C GLN A 11 11.87 9.79 -8.80
N ALA A 12 10.95 9.16 -9.52
CA ALA A 12 9.55 9.18 -9.13
C ALA A 12 9.47 8.62 -7.70
N ASN A 13 8.72 9.32 -6.85
CA ASN A 13 8.28 8.89 -5.52
C ASN A 13 9.34 9.06 -4.40
N GLY A 14 9.55 10.31 -4.00
CA GLY A 14 10.34 10.63 -2.82
C GLY A 14 9.74 10.08 -1.53
N ALA A 15 10.56 9.39 -0.74
CA ALA A 15 10.65 9.56 0.71
C ALA A 15 11.81 8.71 1.27
N THR A 16 12.95 9.33 1.56
CA THR A 16 13.93 8.79 2.52
C THR A 16 13.38 8.99 3.93
N LEU A 17 12.95 7.90 4.59
CA LEU A 17 12.48 7.92 5.99
C LEU A 17 13.53 7.28 6.89
N GLY A 18 13.96 8.03 7.92
CA GLY A 18 14.87 7.56 8.96
C GLY A 18 14.28 6.39 9.76
N LEU A 19 15.18 5.55 10.29
CA LEU A 19 15.02 4.10 10.38
C LEU A 19 14.28 3.54 11.61
N GLU A 20 13.81 4.35 12.58
CA GLU A 20 13.40 3.79 13.90
C GLU A 20 12.02 4.23 14.45
N ASP A 21 11.44 5.37 14.05
CA ASP A 21 10.37 6.02 14.84
C ASP A 21 9.02 6.33 14.12
N ILE A 22 8.71 5.73 12.97
CA ILE A 22 7.35 5.87 12.33
C ILE A 22 6.70 4.51 12.06
N ALA A 23 7.06 3.50 12.84
CA ALA A 23 6.82 2.09 12.55
C ALA A 23 5.44 1.54 12.98
N LEU A 24 4.52 2.33 13.56
CA LEU A 24 3.23 1.77 14.03
C LEU A 24 1.95 2.51 13.62
N MET A 25 2.01 3.75 13.11
CA MET A 25 0.81 4.50 12.72
C MET A 25 0.99 5.36 11.46
N LYS A 26 2.00 5.07 10.63
CA LYS A 26 2.01 5.64 9.29
C LYS A 26 0.99 4.87 8.46
N ALA A 27 -0.26 5.35 8.46
CA ALA A 27 -1.24 4.98 7.45
C ALA A 27 -0.52 4.91 6.10
N ASN A 28 -0.41 3.70 5.54
CA ASN A 28 0.35 3.50 4.32
C ASN A 28 -0.53 4.00 3.18
N TRP A 29 -0.28 5.25 2.79
CA TRP A 29 -1.00 5.91 1.71
C TRP A 29 -0.31 5.59 0.38
N THR A 30 -1.11 5.20 -0.59
CA THR A 30 -0.68 4.96 -1.97
C THR A 30 -1.49 5.81 -2.93
N SER A 31 -0.99 6.02 -4.14
CA SER A 31 -1.79 6.59 -5.21
C SER A 31 -2.81 5.56 -5.67
N CYS A 32 -4.07 5.97 -5.74
CA CYS A 32 -5.14 5.14 -6.27
C CYS A 32 -6.03 6.00 -7.16
N ASP A 33 -6.41 5.48 -8.31
CA ASP A 33 -7.29 6.15 -9.24
C ASP A 33 -8.74 5.75 -8.98
N ILE A 34 -9.55 6.68 -8.48
CA ILE A 34 -10.96 6.42 -8.10
C ILE A 34 -11.88 6.08 -9.28
N THR A 35 -11.42 6.31 -10.52
CA THR A 35 -12.23 6.04 -11.72
C THR A 35 -12.07 4.62 -12.23
N THR A 36 -10.94 4.00 -11.90
CA THR A 36 -10.57 2.64 -12.34
C THR A 36 -10.49 1.65 -11.18
N THR A 37 -10.19 2.13 -9.97
CA THR A 37 -10.01 1.29 -8.79
C THR A 37 -11.25 1.36 -7.90
N PRO A 38 -11.83 0.20 -7.54
CA PRO A 38 -12.94 0.17 -6.60
C PRO A 38 -12.55 0.80 -5.25
N VAL A 39 -13.52 1.48 -4.62
CA VAL A 39 -13.37 2.11 -3.30
C VAL A 39 -12.79 1.15 -2.26
N LEU A 40 -13.15 -0.14 -2.34
CA LEU A 40 -12.55 -1.22 -1.57
C LEU A 40 -11.96 -2.25 -2.53
N SER A 41 -10.65 -2.45 -2.47
CA SER A 41 -9.93 -3.43 -3.27
C SER A 41 -8.89 -4.14 -2.41
N CYS A 42 -8.41 -5.32 -2.82
CA CYS A 42 -7.23 -5.91 -2.16
C CYS A 42 -5.97 -5.32 -2.78
N HIS A 43 -5.02 -4.90 -1.95
CA HIS A 43 -3.67 -4.57 -2.40
C HIS A 43 -2.82 -5.84 -2.43
N ASP A 44 -2.91 -6.60 -1.33
CA ASP A 44 -2.25 -7.88 -1.14
C ASP A 44 -3.22 -8.86 -0.49
N CYS A 45 -2.81 -10.12 -0.42
CA CYS A 45 -3.54 -11.17 0.28
C CYS A 45 -3.78 -10.91 1.76
N LYS A 46 -3.07 -9.98 2.39
CA LYS A 46 -3.23 -9.59 3.81
C LYS A 46 -3.50 -8.09 3.98
N THR A 47 -3.66 -7.34 2.89
CA THR A 47 -3.78 -5.88 2.93
C THR A 47 -4.90 -5.45 2.00
N ARG A 48 -5.88 -4.71 2.53
CA ARG A 48 -6.92 -4.07 1.73
C ARG A 48 -6.54 -2.62 1.43
N LEU A 49 -6.89 -2.17 0.24
CA LEU A 49 -6.81 -0.81 -0.24
C LEU A 49 -8.18 -0.14 -0.15
N VAL A 50 -8.23 0.99 0.54
CA VAL A 50 -9.40 1.86 0.57
C VAL A 50 -9.13 3.09 -0.29
N CYS A 51 -9.61 3.07 -1.53
CA CYS A 51 -9.42 4.16 -2.48
C CYS A 51 -10.35 5.32 -2.16
N LYS A 52 -9.80 6.51 -1.93
CA LYS A 52 -10.53 7.77 -1.75
C LYS A 52 -10.03 8.80 -2.74
N ALA A 53 -10.79 9.89 -2.92
CA ALA A 53 -10.42 10.99 -3.81
C ALA A 53 -9.06 11.64 -3.46
N ILE A 54 -8.63 11.52 -2.20
CA ILE A 54 -7.35 12.05 -1.70
C ILE A 54 -6.18 11.05 -1.89
N GLY A 55 -6.45 9.83 -2.33
CA GLY A 55 -5.49 8.72 -2.39
C GLY A 55 -6.04 7.42 -1.81
N GLY A 56 -5.23 6.37 -1.90
CA GLY A 56 -5.54 5.04 -1.39
C GLY A 56 -4.95 4.80 -0.01
N LEU A 57 -5.77 4.37 0.94
CA LEU A 57 -5.34 3.97 2.27
C LEU A 57 -5.16 2.45 2.32
N MET A 58 -3.94 1.98 2.51
CA MET A 58 -3.68 0.57 2.77
C MET A 58 -3.94 0.25 4.24
N VAL A 59 -4.71 -0.80 4.47
CA VAL A 59 -5.08 -1.29 5.80
C VAL A 59 -4.82 -2.79 5.82
N SER A 60 -3.92 -3.24 6.68
CA SER A 60 -3.68 -4.68 6.85
C SER A 60 -4.85 -5.36 7.56
N CYS A 61 -5.09 -6.62 7.21
CA CYS A 61 -6.04 -7.50 7.87
C CYS A 61 -5.40 -8.05 9.16
N PHE A 62 -5.39 -7.22 10.21
CA PHE A 62 -4.78 -7.58 11.50
C PHE A 62 -5.59 -8.58 12.33
N ASN A 63 -6.81 -8.93 11.91
CA ASN A 63 -7.65 -9.87 12.65
C ASN A 63 -7.17 -11.31 12.38
N PRO A 64 -6.74 -12.07 13.41
CA PRO A 64 -6.25 -13.44 13.22
C PRO A 64 -7.33 -14.40 12.70
N TYR A 65 -8.61 -14.10 12.92
CA TYR A 65 -9.72 -14.89 12.38
C TYR A 65 -10.07 -14.51 10.94
N ARG A 66 -9.57 -13.37 10.43
CA ARG A 66 -9.79 -12.92 9.06
C ARG A 66 -8.50 -12.33 8.49
N PRO A 67 -7.45 -13.17 8.31
CA PRO A 67 -6.14 -12.68 7.92
C PRO A 67 -6.04 -12.40 6.42
N TYR A 68 -6.99 -12.90 5.62
CA TYR A 68 -6.92 -12.83 4.16
C TYR A 68 -7.77 -11.68 3.62
N CYS A 69 -7.34 -11.01 2.55
CA CYS A 69 -8.15 -10.06 1.81
C CYS A 69 -8.83 -10.76 0.63
N VAL A 70 -10.14 -10.58 0.50
CA VAL A 70 -10.95 -11.06 -0.61
C VAL A 70 -11.86 -9.92 -1.06
N ASN A 71 -11.72 -9.46 -2.31
CA ASN A 71 -12.52 -8.36 -2.89
C ASN A 71 -12.57 -7.08 -2.01
N GLY A 72 -11.43 -6.70 -1.41
CA GLY A 72 -11.29 -5.52 -0.54
C GLY A 72 -11.76 -5.72 0.90
N VAL A 73 -12.19 -6.92 1.28
CA VAL A 73 -12.71 -7.23 2.62
C VAL A 73 -11.85 -8.31 3.27
N CYS A 74 -11.57 -8.15 4.57
CA CYS A 74 -10.87 -9.17 5.33
C CYS A 74 -11.78 -10.39 5.58
N SER A 75 -11.31 -11.56 5.20
CA SER A 75 -12.01 -12.85 5.17
C SER A 75 -11.20 -13.92 5.93
N PRO A 76 -11.88 -14.90 6.55
CA PRO A 76 -11.22 -16.08 7.13
C PRO A 76 -10.60 -17.00 6.08
N LEU A 77 -11.14 -17.00 4.86
CA LEU A 77 -10.69 -17.86 3.77
C LEU A 77 -9.85 -17.07 2.77
N PRO A 78 -8.73 -17.64 2.28
CA PRO A 78 -7.95 -17.02 1.22
C PRO A 78 -8.73 -16.97 -0.10
N SER A 79 -8.48 -15.92 -0.88
CA SER A 79 -8.84 -15.89 -2.31
C SER A 79 -8.06 -16.96 -3.07
N ALA A 80 -8.54 -17.35 -4.26
CA ALA A 80 -7.83 -18.32 -5.10
C ALA A 80 -6.38 -17.87 -5.42
N GLU A 81 -6.18 -16.57 -5.63
CA GLU A 81 -4.87 -15.94 -5.86
C GLU A 81 -3.98 -15.84 -4.60
N CYS A 82 -4.52 -16.15 -3.42
CA CYS A 82 -3.88 -15.98 -2.12
C CYS A 82 -3.75 -17.28 -1.32
N ALA A 83 -4.23 -18.39 -1.88
CA ALA A 83 -4.16 -19.70 -1.25
C ALA A 83 -2.79 -20.38 -1.45
N GLU A 84 -1.94 -19.83 -2.31
CA GLU A 84 -0.71 -20.46 -2.81
C GLU A 84 0.58 -19.73 -2.34
N ASP A 85 0.48 -18.81 -1.37
CA ASP A 85 1.62 -18.07 -0.77
C ASP A 85 2.16 -18.74 0.51
#